data_AF-A0A419GJT0-F1
#
_entry.id   AF-A0A419GJT0-F1
#
_cell.length_a   1.000
_cell.length_b   1.000
_cell.length_c   1.000
_cell.angle_alpha   90.00
_cell.angle_beta   90.00
_cell.angle_gamma   90.00
#
_symmetry.space_group_name_H-M   'P 1'
#
loop_
_entity.id
_entity.type
_entity.pdbx_description
1 polymer ?
#
loop_
_entity_poly.entity_id
_entity_poly.type
_entity_poly.pdbx_seq_one_letter_code
_entity_poly.pdbx_strand_id
1 'polypeptide(L)'
;MGVNISVLIPAFNEEQYIFETVTAIKKIPEVGEIIVIDDASADNTARLAANAGALVISLPENCGKGGALNKGMEIAKGDIIALVDGDVGRTAAEVRKLIDPVLAGRADMVIAKFPKARKKGGFGLVKGLARKGIKLFTGLVMLAPLSGQRVMKREIAQMLGGFESGYGVEVGMTIDVARKGYRIIEVEVDMTHAETGRDIRGFMHRGKQLVHVAGVLMRRLVVR
;
A
#
# COMPACT_ATOMS: atom_id res chain seq x y z
N MET A 1 18.20 -5.99 20.59
CA MET A 1 16.77 -6.13 20.22
C MET A 1 16.71 -6.06 18.70
N GLY A 2 16.09 -7.06 18.04
CA GLY A 2 16.01 -7.10 16.58
C GLY A 2 15.09 -6.02 16.04
N VAL A 3 15.26 -5.65 14.76
CA VAL A 3 14.36 -4.76 14.04
C VAL A 3 12.97 -5.40 13.99
N ASN A 4 11.93 -4.64 14.36
CA ASN A 4 10.56 -5.13 14.39
C ASN A 4 9.72 -4.55 13.24
N ILE A 5 8.82 -5.35 12.65
CA ILE A 5 7.97 -4.95 11.53
C ILE A 5 6.50 -4.94 11.94
N SER A 6 5.83 -3.82 11.70
CA SER A 6 4.36 -3.72 11.74
C SER A 6 3.79 -3.86 10.35
N VAL A 7 2.88 -4.81 10.16
CA VAL A 7 2.14 -4.93 8.90
C VAL A 7 0.75 -4.34 9.08
N LEU A 8 0.41 -3.32 8.30
CA LEU A 8 -0.89 -2.68 8.29
C LEU A 8 -1.70 -3.17 7.09
N ILE A 9 -2.90 -3.69 7.37
CA ILE A 9 -3.79 -4.27 6.38
C ILE A 9 -5.16 -3.57 6.48
N PRO A 10 -5.46 -2.59 5.60
CA PRO A 10 -6.79 -2.04 5.49
C PRO A 10 -7.70 -3.07 4.81
N ALA A 11 -8.88 -3.33 5.36
CA ALA A 11 -9.80 -4.34 4.87
C ALA A 11 -11.25 -3.83 4.87
N PHE A 12 -11.98 -4.09 3.79
CA PHE A 12 -13.41 -3.81 3.68
C PHE A 12 -14.10 -4.89 2.84
N ASN A 13 -14.85 -5.76 3.50
CA ASN A 13 -15.50 -6.93 2.90
C ASN A 13 -14.53 -7.91 2.19
N GLU A 14 -13.50 -8.33 2.92
CA GLU A 14 -12.41 -9.20 2.47
C GLU A 14 -12.48 -10.62 3.07
N GLU A 15 -13.66 -11.10 3.48
CA GLU A 15 -13.79 -12.40 4.18
C GLU A 15 -13.22 -13.59 3.41
N GLN A 16 -13.16 -13.49 2.08
CA GLN A 16 -12.63 -14.55 1.21
C GLN A 16 -11.11 -14.72 1.32
N TYR A 17 -10.37 -13.65 1.60
CA TYR A 17 -8.91 -13.64 1.46
C TYR A 17 -8.19 -13.32 2.76
N ILE A 18 -8.81 -12.54 3.66
CA ILE A 18 -8.12 -11.94 4.80
C ILE A 18 -7.47 -12.98 5.72
N PHE A 19 -8.10 -14.14 5.91
CA PHE A 19 -7.53 -15.23 6.69
C PHE A 19 -6.22 -15.75 6.08
N GLU A 20 -6.21 -16.00 4.76
CA GLU A 20 -5.01 -16.47 4.05
C GLU A 20 -3.93 -15.38 3.99
N THR A 21 -4.33 -14.12 3.79
CA THR A 21 -3.43 -12.96 3.81
C THR A 21 -2.67 -12.87 5.15
N VAL A 22 -3.39 -12.85 6.27
CA VAL A 22 -2.80 -12.75 7.61
C VAL A 22 -1.93 -13.96 7.92
N THR A 23 -2.41 -15.18 7.65
CA THR A 23 -1.65 -16.41 7.95
C THR A 23 -0.38 -16.54 7.12
N ALA A 24 -0.36 -16.03 5.88
CA ALA A 24 0.84 -15.99 5.05
C ALA A 24 1.87 -14.99 5.58
N ILE A 25 1.44 -13.79 5.98
CA ILE A 25 2.32 -12.75 6.54
C ILE A 25 2.90 -13.21 7.89
N LYS A 26 2.09 -13.85 8.73
CA LYS A 26 2.49 -14.34 10.07
C LYS A 26 3.65 -15.34 10.04
N LYS A 27 3.91 -15.98 8.90
CA LYS A 27 5.03 -16.92 8.74
C LYS A 27 6.37 -16.22 8.51
N ILE A 28 6.39 -14.90 8.36
CA ILE A 28 7.61 -14.12 8.16
C ILE A 28 8.23 -13.81 9.53
N PRO A 29 9.43 -14.32 9.86
CA PRO A 29 10.00 -14.24 11.21
C PRO A 29 10.19 -12.83 11.77
N GLU A 30 10.44 -11.84 10.91
CA GLU A 30 10.69 -10.45 11.27
C GLU A 30 9.40 -9.64 11.50
N VAL A 31 8.24 -10.21 11.16
CA VAL A 31 6.93 -9.59 11.45
C VAL A 31 6.59 -9.83 12.91
N GLY A 32 6.68 -8.77 13.73
CA GLY A 32 6.29 -8.86 15.13
C GLY A 32 4.83 -8.51 15.39
N GLU A 33 4.18 -7.75 14.50
CA GLU A 33 2.74 -7.53 14.58
C GLU A 33 2.06 -7.37 13.22
N ILE A 34 0.81 -7.82 13.16
CA ILE A 34 -0.09 -7.66 12.02
C ILE A 34 -1.34 -6.95 12.55
N ILE A 35 -1.61 -5.78 12.01
CA ILE A 35 -2.74 -4.94 12.37
C ILE A 35 -3.68 -4.89 11.18
N VAL A 36 -4.83 -5.54 11.32
CA VAL A 36 -5.92 -5.45 10.34
C VAL A 36 -6.86 -4.34 10.79
N ILE A 37 -7.09 -3.38 9.90
CA ILE A 37 -8.03 -2.28 10.12
C ILE A 37 -9.26 -2.58 9.28
N ASP A 38 -10.28 -3.10 9.94
CA ASP A 38 -11.59 -3.38 9.38
C ASP A 38 -12.39 -2.08 9.24
N ASP A 39 -12.56 -1.63 8.00
CA ASP A 39 -13.11 -0.33 7.62
C ASP A 39 -14.64 -0.39 7.49
N ALA A 40 -15.29 -0.89 8.55
CA ALA A 40 -16.72 -1.13 8.68
C ALA A 40 -17.28 -2.21 7.72
N SER A 41 -16.64 -3.38 7.66
CA SER A 41 -17.16 -4.51 6.86
C SER A 41 -18.52 -5.00 7.36
N ALA A 42 -19.34 -5.48 6.43
CA ALA A 42 -20.63 -6.11 6.71
C ALA A 42 -20.56 -7.66 6.73
N ASP A 43 -19.37 -8.21 6.50
CA ASP A 43 -19.11 -9.64 6.38
C ASP A 43 -18.22 -10.16 7.53
N ASN A 44 -17.64 -11.36 7.38
CA ASN A 44 -16.82 -11.97 8.43
C ASN A 44 -15.36 -11.47 8.50
N THR A 45 -14.99 -10.40 7.80
CA THR A 45 -13.60 -9.93 7.67
C THR A 45 -12.88 -9.79 9.01
N ALA A 46 -13.44 -9.01 9.95
CA ALA A 46 -12.84 -8.78 11.26
C ALA A 46 -12.65 -10.08 12.05
N ARG A 47 -13.68 -10.94 12.07
CA ARG A 47 -13.64 -12.22 12.78
C ARG A 47 -12.56 -13.14 12.21
N LEU A 48 -12.45 -13.24 10.89
CA LEU A 48 -11.46 -14.09 10.22
C LEU A 48 -10.04 -13.57 10.40
N ALA A 49 -9.83 -12.25 10.36
CA ALA A 49 -8.55 -11.63 10.67
C ALA A 49 -8.08 -11.93 12.09
N ALA A 50 -8.97 -11.78 13.08
CA ALA A 50 -8.68 -12.10 14.48
C ALA A 50 -8.33 -13.59 14.65
N ASN A 51 -9.10 -14.48 14.03
CA ASN A 51 -8.84 -15.93 14.07
C ASN A 51 -7.50 -16.33 13.43
N ALA A 52 -7.04 -15.59 12.42
CA ALA A 52 -5.71 -15.77 11.83
C ALA A 52 -4.57 -15.24 12.75
N GLY A 53 -4.93 -14.49 13.79
CA GLY A 53 -4.02 -13.95 14.80
C GLY A 53 -3.50 -12.55 14.52
N ALA A 54 -4.25 -11.74 13.76
CA ALA A 54 -4.01 -10.31 13.67
C ALA A 54 -4.61 -9.58 14.88
N LEU A 55 -4.02 -8.43 15.23
CA LEU A 55 -4.71 -7.40 16.00
C LEU A 55 -5.72 -6.72 15.08
N VAL A 56 -6.99 -6.64 15.50
CA VAL A 56 -8.05 -6.08 14.67
C VAL A 56 -8.56 -4.78 15.26
N ILE A 57 -8.62 -3.73 14.44
CA ILE A 57 -9.32 -2.48 14.74
C ILE A 57 -10.54 -2.41 13.83
N SER A 58 -11.75 -2.45 14.39
CA SER A 58 -12.98 -2.22 13.63
C SER A 58 -13.41 -0.77 13.74
N LEU A 59 -13.53 -0.09 12.60
CA LEU A 59 -13.99 1.28 12.51
C LEU A 59 -15.52 1.34 12.49
N PRO A 60 -16.13 2.39 13.10
CA PRO A 60 -17.58 2.52 13.16
C PRO A 60 -18.21 2.88 11.81
N GLU A 61 -17.42 3.43 10.88
CA GLU A 61 -17.83 3.81 9.54
C GLU A 61 -16.67 3.64 8.56
N ASN A 62 -16.99 3.55 7.27
CA ASN A 62 -15.98 3.41 6.22
C ASN A 62 -15.23 4.74 6.01
N CYS A 63 -13.97 4.79 6.43
CA CYS A 63 -13.07 5.92 6.31
C CYS A 63 -12.21 5.87 5.02
N GLY A 64 -12.29 4.76 4.29
CA GLY A 64 -11.45 4.45 3.13
C GLY A 64 -10.03 4.06 3.52
N LYS A 65 -9.29 3.51 2.54
CA LYS A 65 -7.93 2.95 2.71
C LYS A 65 -6.97 3.87 3.49
N GLY A 66 -6.89 5.15 3.12
CA GLY A 66 -5.99 6.10 3.80
C GLY A 66 -6.38 6.32 5.27
N GLY A 67 -7.67 6.51 5.55
CA GLY A 67 -8.19 6.65 6.92
C GLY A 67 -7.92 5.41 7.77
N ALA A 68 -8.17 4.23 7.21
CA ALA A 68 -7.88 2.95 7.87
C ALA A 68 -6.39 2.79 8.19
N LEU A 69 -5.51 3.08 7.23
CA LEU A 69 -4.06 3.03 7.46
C LEU A 69 -3.58 4.02 8.53
N ASN A 70 -4.16 5.22 8.59
CA ASN A 70 -3.85 6.19 9.64
C ASN A 70 -4.20 5.66 11.04
N LYS A 71 -5.36 5.01 11.17
CA LYS A 71 -5.76 4.35 12.42
C LYS A 71 -4.82 3.21 12.80
N GLY A 72 -4.34 2.45 11.81
CA GLY A 72 -3.30 1.43 12.04
C GLY A 72 -1.98 2.04 12.53
N MET A 73 -1.54 3.16 11.94
CA MET A 73 -0.30 3.85 12.33
C MET A 73 -0.33 4.39 13.77
N GLU A 74 -1.49 4.79 14.29
CA GLU A 74 -1.63 5.27 15.68
C GLU A 74 -1.15 4.23 16.70
N ILE A 75 -1.31 2.94 16.41
CA ILE A 75 -0.98 1.85 17.34
C ILE A 75 0.24 1.02 16.94
N ALA A 76 0.72 1.16 15.70
CA ALA A 76 1.88 0.42 15.20
C ALA A 76 3.14 0.72 16.01
N LYS A 77 3.96 -0.30 16.29
CA LYS A 77 5.18 -0.24 17.14
C LYS A 77 6.49 -0.62 16.42
N GLY A 78 6.43 -1.27 15.27
CA GLY A 78 7.59 -1.73 14.50
C GLY A 78 8.40 -0.60 13.85
N ASP A 79 9.71 -0.74 13.81
CA ASP A 79 10.67 0.19 13.19
C ASP A 79 10.49 0.28 11.67
N ILE A 80 9.89 -0.75 11.08
CA ILE A 80 9.52 -0.82 9.66
C ILE A 80 8.00 -1.00 9.57
N ILE A 81 7.39 -0.27 8.64
CA ILE A 81 5.97 -0.34 8.33
C ILE A 81 5.81 -1.01 6.96
N ALA A 82 5.00 -2.06 6.92
CA ALA A 82 4.57 -2.70 5.68
C ALA A 82 3.08 -2.43 5.45
N LEU A 83 2.74 -1.85 4.30
CA LEU A 83 1.36 -1.64 3.84
C LEU A 83 1.02 -2.80 2.89
N VAL A 84 0.00 -3.58 3.21
CA VAL A 84 -0.42 -4.75 2.41
C VAL A 84 -1.93 -4.75 2.26
N ASP A 85 -2.46 -4.99 1.06
CA ASP A 85 -3.91 -5.08 0.85
C ASP A 85 -4.49 -6.38 1.46
N GLY A 86 -5.77 -6.36 1.85
CA GLY A 86 -6.43 -7.52 2.48
C GLY A 86 -6.71 -8.71 1.54
N ASP A 87 -6.70 -8.47 0.23
CA ASP A 87 -7.22 -9.35 -0.83
C ASP A 87 -6.14 -10.13 -1.60
N VAL A 88 -4.91 -10.19 -1.08
CA VAL A 88 -3.78 -10.86 -1.75
C VAL A 88 -3.61 -12.33 -1.36
N GLY A 89 -4.38 -12.82 -0.39
CA GLY A 89 -4.42 -14.22 0.06
C GLY A 89 -3.03 -14.79 0.35
N ARG A 90 -2.79 -16.04 -0.07
CA ARG A 90 -1.48 -16.72 0.13
C ARG A 90 -0.29 -16.00 -0.49
N THR A 91 -0.51 -15.18 -1.52
CA THR A 91 0.58 -14.44 -2.18
C THR A 91 1.12 -13.31 -1.30
N ALA A 92 0.47 -12.98 -0.18
CA ALA A 92 0.98 -12.04 0.80
C ALA A 92 2.38 -12.39 1.33
N ALA A 93 2.78 -13.67 1.29
CA ALA A 93 4.13 -14.12 1.66
C ALA A 93 5.23 -13.38 0.87
N GLU A 94 4.93 -12.91 -0.34
CA GLU A 94 5.83 -12.14 -1.19
C GLU A 94 6.21 -10.77 -0.61
N VAL A 95 5.51 -10.29 0.44
CA VAL A 95 5.89 -9.05 1.15
C VAL A 95 7.32 -9.16 1.70
N ARG A 96 7.80 -10.38 1.94
CA ARG A 96 9.19 -10.66 2.29
C ARG A 96 10.19 -10.03 1.31
N LYS A 97 9.92 -10.09 0.01
CA LYS A 97 10.77 -9.49 -1.04
C LYS A 97 10.89 -7.96 -0.91
N LEU A 98 9.89 -7.31 -0.30
CA LEU A 98 9.89 -5.87 -0.01
C LEU A 98 10.58 -5.54 1.31
N ILE A 99 10.48 -6.44 2.29
CA ILE A 99 11.11 -6.32 3.61
C ILE A 99 12.64 -6.43 3.50
N ASP A 100 13.14 -7.42 2.76
CA ASP A 100 14.57 -7.74 2.72
C ASP A 100 15.48 -6.56 2.32
N PRO A 101 15.15 -5.73 1.32
CA PRO A 101 15.98 -4.57 0.98
C PRO A 101 15.99 -3.47 2.05
N VAL A 102 14.90 -3.32 2.82
CA VAL A 102 14.83 -2.35 3.93
C VAL A 102 15.69 -2.84 5.10
N LEU A 103 15.54 -4.11 5.48
CA LEU A 103 16.36 -4.74 6.53
C LEU A 103 17.85 -4.72 6.20
N ALA A 104 18.20 -4.98 4.92
CA ALA A 104 19.58 -4.94 4.45
C ALA A 104 20.14 -3.52 4.26
N GLY A 105 19.37 -2.46 4.56
CA GLY A 105 19.79 -1.08 4.38
C GLY A 105 20.01 -0.66 2.92
N ARG A 106 19.53 -1.43 1.94
CA ARG A 106 19.64 -1.16 0.50
C ARG A 106 18.61 -0.15 0.01
N ALA A 107 17.48 -0.03 0.69
CA ALA A 107 16.44 0.94 0.43
C ALA A 107 15.84 1.45 1.74
N ASP A 108 15.28 2.65 1.71
CA ASP A 108 14.54 3.21 2.85
C ASP A 108 13.02 3.03 2.66
N MET A 109 12.57 2.97 1.40
CA MET A 109 11.22 2.54 1.00
C MET A 109 11.29 1.61 -0.23
N VAL A 110 10.50 0.54 -0.22
CA VAL A 110 10.37 -0.42 -1.31
C VAL A 110 8.92 -0.47 -1.78
N ILE A 111 8.72 -0.50 -3.09
CA ILE A 111 7.40 -0.54 -3.72
C ILE A 111 7.25 -1.85 -4.51
N ALA A 112 6.12 -2.53 -4.33
CA ALA A 112 5.85 -3.77 -5.05
C ALA A 112 5.51 -3.50 -6.52
N LYS A 113 6.20 -4.20 -7.43
CA LYS A 113 5.92 -4.22 -8.86
C LYS A 113 5.26 -5.55 -9.20
N PHE A 114 3.94 -5.54 -9.25
CA PHE A 114 3.12 -6.68 -9.62
C PHE A 114 3.41 -7.19 -11.03
N PRO A 115 3.14 -8.48 -11.32
CA PRO A 115 3.26 -9.03 -12.65
C PRO A 115 2.41 -8.24 -13.64
N LYS A 116 2.80 -8.24 -14.91
CA LYS A 116 1.96 -7.62 -15.95
C LYS A 116 0.61 -8.33 -15.98
N ALA A 117 -0.47 -7.58 -15.76
CA ALA A 117 -1.82 -8.11 -15.85
C ALA A 117 -2.03 -8.81 -17.21
N ARG A 118 -2.53 -10.05 -17.18
CA ARG A 118 -2.78 -10.88 -18.38
C ARG A 118 -3.77 -10.23 -19.34
N LYS A 119 -4.69 -9.40 -18.83
CA LYS A 119 -5.60 -8.55 -19.62
C LYS A 119 -5.13 -7.10 -19.52
N LYS A 120 -4.98 -6.39 -20.65
CA LYS A 120 -4.70 -4.94 -20.67
C LYS A 120 -5.77 -4.23 -19.83
N GLY A 121 -5.40 -3.76 -18.64
CA GLY A 121 -6.22 -2.88 -17.80
C GLY A 121 -6.13 -1.45 -18.30
N GLY A 122 -7.24 -0.71 -18.29
CA GLY A 122 -7.36 0.65 -18.83
C GLY A 122 -6.59 1.76 -18.10
N PHE A 123 -5.52 1.44 -17.35
CA PHE A 123 -4.73 2.37 -16.53
C PHE A 123 -3.58 3.05 -17.28
N GLY A 124 -3.39 2.80 -18.57
CA GLY A 124 -2.23 3.26 -19.33
C GLY A 124 -1.98 4.77 -19.23
N LEU A 125 -3.04 5.59 -19.34
CA LEU A 125 -2.96 7.05 -19.26
C LEU A 125 -2.63 7.55 -17.84
N VAL A 126 -3.34 7.07 -16.82
CA VAL A 126 -3.10 7.43 -15.40
C VAL A 126 -1.68 7.05 -15.00
N LYS A 127 -1.27 5.82 -15.33
CA LYS A 127 0.07 5.32 -15.05
C LYS A 127 1.13 6.13 -15.78
N GLY A 128 0.89 6.49 -17.04
CA GLY A 128 1.77 7.34 -17.83
C GLY A 128 1.96 8.73 -17.20
N LEU A 129 0.87 9.37 -16.77
CA LEU A 129 0.89 10.67 -16.09
C LEU A 129 1.67 10.58 -14.77
N ALA A 130 1.37 9.58 -13.94
CA ALA A 130 2.07 9.35 -12.67
C ALA A 130 3.59 9.18 -12.85
N ARG A 131 4.01 8.37 -13.84
CA ARG A 131 5.44 8.18 -14.15
C ARG A 131 6.12 9.46 -14.59
N LYS A 132 5.48 10.22 -15.49
CA LYS A 132 6.01 11.51 -15.98
C LYS A 132 6.13 12.51 -14.84
N GLY A 133 5.11 12.58 -13.98
CA GLY A 133 5.11 13.43 -12.80
C GLY A 133 6.26 13.10 -11.85
N ILE A 134 6.39 11.84 -11.43
CA ILE A 134 7.49 11.42 -10.56
C ILE A 134 8.85 11.76 -11.18
N LYS A 135 9.07 11.39 -12.45
CA LYS A 135 10.33 11.69 -13.14
C LYS A 135 10.62 13.19 -13.18
N LEU A 136 9.62 14.02 -13.44
CA LEU A 136 9.77 15.48 -13.48
C LEU A 136 10.19 16.04 -12.12
N PHE A 137 9.60 15.56 -11.03
CA PHE A 137 9.82 16.11 -9.70
C PHE A 137 11.02 15.53 -8.94
N THR A 138 11.47 14.33 -9.30
CA THR A 138 12.47 13.59 -8.53
C THR A 138 13.61 13.03 -9.37
N GLY A 139 13.48 13.03 -10.70
CA GLY A 139 14.39 12.33 -11.62
C GLY A 139 14.19 10.81 -11.68
N LEU A 140 13.39 10.22 -10.78
CA LEU A 140 13.20 8.77 -10.70
C LEU A 140 12.35 8.21 -11.85
N VAL A 141 12.76 7.06 -12.38
CA VAL A 141 12.00 6.30 -13.37
C VAL A 141 11.31 5.12 -12.70
N MET A 142 9.98 5.22 -12.52
CA MET A 142 9.18 4.23 -11.81
C MET A 142 8.31 3.40 -12.76
N LEU A 143 8.19 2.09 -12.51
CA LEU A 143 7.38 1.15 -13.27
C LEU A 143 6.03 0.83 -12.60
N ALA A 144 5.91 0.98 -11.28
CA ALA A 144 4.75 0.73 -10.45
C ALA A 144 4.36 1.95 -9.58
N PRO A 145 4.20 3.16 -10.17
CA PRO A 145 4.01 4.40 -9.41
C PRO A 145 2.68 4.49 -8.63
N LEU A 146 1.75 3.56 -8.87
CA LEU A 146 0.43 3.50 -8.25
C LEU A 146 0.27 2.29 -7.33
N SER A 147 1.35 1.57 -7.03
CA SER A 147 1.29 0.40 -6.16
C SER A 147 1.14 0.81 -4.70
N GLY A 148 0.14 0.23 -4.05
CA GLY A 148 -0.17 0.45 -2.64
C GLY A 148 0.66 -0.42 -1.69
N GLN A 149 1.20 -1.54 -2.17
CA GLN A 149 2.05 -2.44 -1.40
C GLN A 149 3.44 -1.83 -1.28
N ARG A 150 3.76 -1.40 -0.06
CA ARG A 150 4.99 -0.67 0.24
C ARG A 150 5.55 -1.10 1.58
N VAL A 151 6.87 -1.17 1.68
CA VAL A 151 7.57 -1.37 2.95
C VAL A 151 8.52 -0.21 3.13
N MET A 152 8.50 0.44 4.28
CA MET A 152 9.30 1.63 4.55
C MET A 152 9.74 1.69 6.01
N LYS A 153 10.82 2.42 6.27
CA LYS A 153 11.17 2.79 7.65
C LYS A 153 10.04 3.60 8.30
N ARG A 154 9.79 3.40 9.59
CA ARG A 154 8.79 4.14 10.37
C ARG A 154 8.93 5.66 10.25
N GLU A 155 10.16 6.16 10.28
CA GLU A 155 10.44 7.60 10.16
C GLU A 155 9.87 8.20 8.87
N ILE A 156 9.81 7.42 7.78
CA ILE A 156 9.20 7.84 6.52
C ILE A 156 7.68 7.96 6.66
N ALA A 157 7.03 6.95 7.24
CA ALA A 157 5.59 6.97 7.47
C ALA A 157 5.17 8.13 8.40
N GLN A 158 5.99 8.45 9.41
CA GLN A 158 5.76 9.59 10.30
C GLN A 158 5.99 10.93 9.59
N MET A 159 7.05 11.04 8.78
CA MET A 159 7.36 12.25 8.01
C MET A 159 6.24 12.61 7.03
N LEU A 160 5.59 11.61 6.44
CA LEU A 160 4.45 11.82 5.54
C LEU A 160 3.23 12.44 6.24
N GLY A 161 3.15 12.39 7.57
CA GLY A 161 2.08 13.01 8.35
C GLY A 161 0.71 12.35 8.17
N GLY A 162 0.68 11.13 7.63
CA GLY A 162 -0.53 10.36 7.35
C GLY A 162 -0.66 9.94 5.89
N PHE A 163 -1.62 9.07 5.64
CA PHE A 163 -2.00 8.55 4.33
C PHE A 163 -3.29 9.23 3.88
N GLU A 164 -3.20 10.04 2.83
CA GLU A 164 -4.37 10.63 2.18
C GLU A 164 -5.28 9.51 1.63
N SER A 165 -6.59 9.78 1.53
CA SER A 165 -7.54 8.91 0.84
C SER A 165 -7.67 9.32 -0.63
N GLY A 166 -7.95 8.35 -1.50
CA GLY A 166 -8.17 8.58 -2.92
C GLY A 166 -7.01 8.21 -3.84
N TYR A 167 -7.19 8.43 -5.14
CA TYR A 167 -6.25 7.98 -6.17
C TYR A 167 -5.05 8.90 -6.31
N GLY A 168 -3.83 8.35 -6.39
CA GLY A 168 -2.60 9.13 -6.64
C GLY A 168 -1.84 9.53 -5.38
N VAL A 169 -2.31 9.12 -4.21
CA VAL A 169 -1.61 9.26 -2.94
C VAL A 169 -0.25 8.57 -3.00
N GLU A 170 -0.19 7.43 -3.68
CA GLU A 170 1.03 6.68 -3.98
C GLU A 170 2.08 7.54 -4.73
N VAL A 171 1.62 8.35 -5.69
CA VAL A 171 2.47 9.24 -6.47
C VAL A 171 3.02 10.35 -5.60
N GLY A 172 2.14 10.96 -4.79
CA GLY A 172 2.51 12.01 -3.85
C GLY A 172 3.54 11.53 -2.83
N MET A 173 3.27 10.41 -2.16
CA MET A 173 4.21 9.77 -1.24
C MET A 173 5.57 9.52 -1.90
N THR A 174 5.61 8.96 -3.12
CA THR A 174 6.89 8.71 -3.80
C THR A 174 7.66 10.00 -4.07
N ILE A 175 6.97 11.09 -4.46
CA ILE A 175 7.62 12.39 -4.67
C ILE A 175 8.17 12.94 -3.35
N ASP A 176 7.36 12.93 -2.30
CA ASP A 176 7.72 13.53 -1.02
C ASP A 176 8.88 12.78 -0.36
N VAL A 177 8.86 11.44 -0.40
CA VAL A 177 9.96 10.59 0.09
C VAL A 177 11.24 10.81 -0.71
N ALA A 178 11.16 10.87 -2.04
CA ALA A 178 12.34 11.10 -2.87
C ALA A 178 12.95 12.50 -2.67
N ARG A 179 12.12 13.53 -2.51
CA ARG A 179 12.59 14.91 -2.25
C ARG A 179 13.33 15.05 -0.92
N LYS A 180 13.03 14.18 0.05
CA LYS A 180 13.75 14.09 1.33
C LYS A 180 15.06 13.30 1.23
N GLY A 181 15.42 12.80 0.05
CA GLY A 181 16.69 12.10 -0.19
C GLY A 181 16.68 10.61 0.17
N TYR A 182 15.52 10.04 0.52
CA TYR A 182 15.40 8.61 0.82
C TYR A 182 15.55 7.75 -0.43
N ARG A 183 16.15 6.57 -0.28
CA ARG A 183 16.36 5.60 -1.36
C ARG A 183 15.09 4.79 -1.58
N ILE A 184 14.54 4.88 -2.78
CA ILE A 184 13.33 4.17 -3.20
C ILE A 184 13.70 3.15 -4.28
N ILE A 185 13.26 1.90 -4.13
CA ILE A 185 13.39 0.87 -5.17
C ILE A 185 12.05 0.18 -5.44
N GLU A 186 11.95 -0.44 -6.61
CA GLU A 186 10.82 -1.30 -6.98
C GLU A 186 11.29 -2.75 -7.06
N VAL A 187 10.52 -3.67 -6.47
CA VAL A 187 10.84 -5.10 -6.46
C VAL A 187 9.70 -5.87 -7.12
N GLU A 188 10.05 -6.81 -8.00
CA GLU A 188 9.10 -7.74 -8.60
C GLU A 188 8.56 -8.70 -7.53
N VAL A 189 7.24 -8.83 -7.51
CA VAL A 189 6.52 -9.76 -6.64
C VAL A 189 5.58 -10.60 -7.48
N ASP A 190 5.28 -11.80 -7.01
CA ASP A 190 4.29 -12.71 -7.59
C ASP A 190 2.94 -12.60 -6.85
N MET A 191 2.63 -11.41 -6.34
CA MET A 191 1.36 -11.10 -5.70
C MET A 191 0.23 -11.01 -6.72
N THR A 192 -0.96 -11.46 -6.32
CA THR A 192 -2.18 -11.35 -7.11
C THR A 192 -3.33 -10.85 -6.23
N HIS A 193 -4.05 -9.84 -6.73
CA HIS A 193 -5.31 -9.38 -6.15
C HIS A 193 -6.47 -10.28 -6.56
N ALA A 194 -7.55 -10.25 -5.79
CA ALA A 194 -8.83 -10.84 -6.18
C ALA A 194 -9.28 -10.28 -7.55
N GLU A 195 -9.64 -11.14 -8.50
CA GLU A 195 -10.15 -10.69 -9.80
C GLU A 195 -11.55 -10.07 -9.63
N THR A 196 -11.62 -8.75 -9.40
CA THR A 196 -12.90 -8.03 -9.49
C THR A 196 -13.28 -7.84 -10.95
N GLY A 197 -14.43 -8.41 -11.33
CA GLY A 197 -15.02 -8.29 -12.66
C GLY A 197 -15.22 -6.84 -13.07
N ARG A 198 -14.95 -6.53 -14.35
CA ARG A 198 -15.07 -5.17 -14.90
C ARG A 198 -16.53 -4.83 -15.13
N ASP A 199 -16.93 -3.64 -14.68
CA ASP A 199 -18.19 -3.02 -15.09
C ASP A 199 -18.03 -1.52 -15.37
N ILE A 200 -19.05 -0.88 -15.96
CA ILE A 200 -19.11 0.53 -16.41
C ILE A 200 -18.63 1.54 -15.35
N ARG A 201 -18.73 1.19 -14.05
CA ARG A 201 -18.11 1.92 -12.91
C ARG A 201 -16.62 2.17 -13.10
N GLY A 202 -15.90 1.25 -13.73
CA GLY A 202 -14.48 1.40 -14.02
C GLY A 202 -14.14 2.65 -14.85
N PHE A 203 -15.01 3.13 -15.75
CA PHE A 203 -14.72 4.32 -16.58
C PHE A 203 -14.83 5.62 -15.81
N MET A 204 -15.86 5.76 -14.98
CA MET A 204 -16.02 6.92 -14.11
C MET A 204 -14.94 6.96 -13.01
N HIS A 205 -14.53 5.79 -12.50
CA HIS A 205 -13.37 5.67 -11.62
C HIS A 205 -12.05 6.13 -12.30
N ARG A 206 -11.90 5.91 -13.61
CA ARG A 206 -10.72 6.34 -14.39
C ARG A 206 -10.59 7.87 -14.54
N GLY A 207 -11.70 8.57 -14.79
CA GLY A 207 -11.70 10.03 -14.88
C GLY A 207 -11.31 10.68 -13.55
N LYS A 208 -11.89 10.18 -12.44
CA LYS A 208 -11.53 10.61 -11.08
C LYS A 208 -10.06 10.32 -10.76
N GLN A 209 -9.54 9.15 -11.14
CA GLN A 209 -8.12 8.80 -10.99
C GLN A 209 -7.18 9.80 -11.67
N LEU A 210 -7.47 10.19 -12.93
CA LEU A 210 -6.67 11.18 -13.65
C LEU A 210 -6.68 12.54 -12.93
N VAL A 211 -7.86 13.03 -12.55
CA VAL A 211 -8.01 14.32 -11.87
C VAL A 211 -7.29 14.33 -10.53
N HIS A 212 -7.38 13.25 -9.74
CA HIS A 212 -6.72 13.19 -8.45
C HIS A 212 -5.19 13.14 -8.60
N VAL A 213 -4.66 12.33 -9.52
CA VAL A 213 -3.21 12.30 -9.81
C VAL A 213 -2.74 13.67 -10.31
N ALA A 214 -3.48 14.31 -11.21
CA ALA A 214 -3.14 15.65 -11.69
C ALA A 214 -3.16 16.68 -10.55
N GLY A 215 -4.15 16.64 -9.67
CA GLY A 215 -4.25 17.50 -8.49
C GLY A 215 -3.08 17.31 -7.51
N VAL A 216 -2.69 16.05 -7.24
CA VAL A 216 -1.52 15.70 -6.43
C VAL A 216 -0.24 16.31 -7.01
N LEU A 217 -0.05 16.22 -8.33
CA LEU A 217 1.09 16.81 -9.03
C LEU A 217 1.06 18.34 -8.99
N MET A 218 -0.11 18.96 -9.19
CA MET A 218 -0.28 20.41 -9.12
C MET A 218 0.07 20.97 -7.73
N ARG A 219 -0.38 20.32 -6.65
CA ARG A 219 -0.02 20.72 -5.27
C ARG A 219 1.50 20.73 -5.06
N ARG A 220 2.24 19.84 -5.72
CA ARG A 220 3.71 19.69 -5.61
C ARG A 220 4.50 20.57 -6.57
N LEU A 221 3.84 21.26 -7.51
CA LEU A 221 4.44 22.37 -8.27
C LEU A 221 4.59 23.62 -7.39
N VAL A 222 3.64 23.85 -6.47
CA VAL A 222 3.56 25.06 -5.64
C VAL A 222 4.46 24.97 -4.40
N VAL A 223 4.59 23.77 -3.83
CA VAL A 223 5.49 23.49 -2.71
C VAL A 223 6.87 23.09 -3.28
N ARG A 224 7.77 24.07 -3.38
CA ARG A 224 9.19 23.86 -3.72
C ARG A 224 10.01 23.63 -2.46
#